data_AF-A0A7W0BXD5-F1
#
_entry.id   AF-A0A7W0BXD5-F1
#
_cell.length_a   1.000
_cell.length_b   1.000
_cell.length_c   1.000
_cell.angle_alpha   90.00
_cell.angle_beta   90.00
_cell.angle_gamma   90.00
#
_symmetry.space_group_name_H-M   'P 1'
#
loop_
_entity.id
_entity.type
_entity.pdbx_description
1 polymer ?
#
loop_
_entity_poly.entity_id
_entity_poly.type
_entity_poly.pdbx_seq_one_letter_code
_entity_poly.pdbx_strand_id
1 'polypeptide(L)'
;MNEKGFTLIEMLIVLMVISVLLLITIPNVTKHNSMINNKGCEAFIKTVQAQVKAYEMEKNAIPTLQQLVDEKYIKSNQCPNGHKIQIDSNGEVSESGS
;
A
#
# COMPACT_ATOMS: atom_id res chain seq x y z
N MET A 1 33.77 -3.24 45.28
CA MET A 1 32.61 -3.58 44.44
C MET A 1 33.11 -4.35 43.24
N ASN A 2 32.73 -5.63 43.11
CA ASN A 2 33.22 -6.53 42.06
C ASN A 2 32.12 -6.64 41.00
N GLU A 3 32.14 -5.75 40.01
CA GLU A 3 31.21 -5.80 38.88
C GLU A 3 31.66 -6.88 37.89
N LYS A 4 31.39 -8.15 38.23
CA LYS A 4 31.60 -9.31 37.36
C LYS A 4 30.35 -9.61 36.51
N GLY A 5 29.75 -8.58 35.93
CA GLY A 5 28.45 -8.65 35.23
C GLY A 5 28.50 -8.50 33.72
N PHE A 6 29.67 -8.62 33.08
CA PHE A 6 29.78 -8.61 31.62
C PHE A 6 30.79 -9.67 31.20
N THR A 7 30.32 -10.92 31.07
CA THR A 7 31.12 -11.97 30.46
C THR A 7 30.88 -12.00 28.95
N LEU A 8 31.86 -12.46 28.18
CA LEU A 8 31.70 -12.67 26.74
C LEU A 8 30.50 -13.59 26.42
N ILE A 9 30.25 -14.59 27.28
CA ILE A 9 29.12 -15.52 27.16
C ILE A 9 27.78 -14.78 27.24
N GLU A 10 27.66 -13.80 28.13
CA GLU A 10 26.44 -13.02 28.30
C GLU A 10 26.12 -12.19 27.04
N MET A 11 27.15 -11.55 26.46
CA MET A 11 27.04 -10.86 25.17
C MET A 11 26.65 -11.81 24.03
N LEU A 12 27.17 -13.03 24.00
CA LEU A 12 26.81 -14.03 22.99
C LEU A 12 25.34 -14.46 23.10
N ILE A 13 24.84 -14.70 24.31
CA ILE A 13 23.43 -15.08 24.54
C ILE A 13 22.50 -13.91 24.15
N VAL A 14 22.86 -12.67 24.48
CA VAL A 14 22.08 -11.48 24.11
C VAL A 14 21.98 -11.35 22.58
N LEU A 15 23.10 -11.48 21.86
CA LEU A 15 23.10 -11.42 20.39
C LEU A 15 22.30 -12.56 19.76
N MET A 16 22.37 -13.78 20.33
CA MET A 16 21.55 -14.90 19.90
C MET A 16 20.05 -14.59 20.03
N VAL A 17 19.61 -14.07 21.18
CA VAL A 17 18.20 -13.70 21.38
C VAL A 17 17.76 -12.59 20.43
N ILE A 18 18.57 -11.52 20.26
CA ILE A 18 18.25 -10.42 19.33
C ILE A 18 18.12 -10.94 17.89
N SER A 19 19.00 -11.84 17.46
CA SER A 19 18.94 -12.43 16.11
C SER A 19 17.63 -13.18 15.85
N VAL A 20 17.15 -13.97 16.82
CA VAL A 20 15.88 -14.71 16.72
C VAL A 20 14.70 -13.74 16.67
N LEU A 21 14.73 -12.69 17.50
CA LEU A 21 13.70 -11.65 17.48
C LEU A 21 13.61 -10.95 16.12
N LEU A 22 14.75 -10.55 15.53
CA LEU A 22 14.78 -9.92 14.20
C LEU A 22 14.22 -10.83 13.11
N LEU A 23 14.56 -12.13 13.13
CA LEU A 23 14.02 -13.12 12.19
C LEU A 23 12.49 -13.28 12.29
N ILE A 24 11.90 -13.08 13.47
CA ILE A 24 10.44 -13.11 13.67
C ILE A 24 9.80 -11.78 13.26
N THR A 25 10.44 -10.65 13.57
CA THR A 25 9.90 -9.30 13.30
C THR A 25 9.85 -8.97 11.81
N ILE A 26 10.91 -9.26 11.04
CA ILE A 26 10.99 -8.94 9.60
C ILE A 26 9.82 -9.53 8.77
N PRO A 27 9.51 -10.84 8.84
CA PRO A 27 8.41 -11.41 8.07
C PRO A 27 7.04 -10.89 8.53
N ASN A 28 6.90 -10.54 9.81
CA ASN A 28 5.65 -10.00 10.35
C ASN A 28 5.38 -8.58 9.84
N VAL A 29 6.39 -7.69 9.88
CA VAL A 29 6.28 -6.30 9.40
C VAL A 29 5.99 -6.24 7.90
N THR A 30 6.66 -7.09 7.11
CA THR A 30 6.50 -7.11 5.64
C THR A 30 5.07 -7.51 5.23
N LYS A 31 4.47 -8.49 5.93
CA LYS A 31 3.08 -8.92 5.67
C LYS A 31 2.05 -7.83 6.01
N HIS A 32 2.27 -7.05 7.06
CA HIS A 32 1.39 -5.94 7.39
C HIS A 32 1.47 -4.81 6.36
N ASN A 33 2.66 -4.51 5.84
CA ASN A 33 2.84 -3.47 4.83
C ASN A 33 2.09 -3.78 3.52
N SER A 34 2.20 -5.01 3.00
CA SER A 34 1.48 -5.42 1.78
C SER A 34 -0.04 -5.41 1.96
N MET A 35 -0.53 -5.87 3.11
CA MET A 35 -1.96 -5.82 3.42
C MET A 35 -2.49 -4.37 3.49
N ILE A 36 -1.71 -3.46 4.09
CA ILE A 36 -2.06 -2.03 4.16
C ILE A 36 -2.10 -1.42 2.76
N ASN A 37 -1.11 -1.72 1.91
CA ASN A 37 -1.08 -1.19 0.54
C ASN A 37 -2.26 -1.68 -0.31
N ASN A 38 -2.66 -2.95 -0.16
CA ASN A 38 -3.82 -3.51 -0.85
C ASN A 38 -5.13 -2.88 -0.37
N LYS A 39 -5.33 -2.74 0.95
CA LYS A 39 -6.50 -2.02 1.49
C LYS A 39 -6.52 -0.55 1.07
N GLY A 40 -5.34 0.08 1.02
CA GLY A 40 -5.17 1.42 0.49
C GLY A 40 -5.56 1.54 -0.98
N CYS A 41 -5.20 0.54 -1.80
CA CYS A 41 -5.61 0.48 -3.20
C CYS A 41 -7.12 0.28 -3.35
N GLU A 42 -7.74 -0.60 -2.57
CA GLU A 42 -9.20 -0.78 -2.59
C GLU A 42 -9.95 0.52 -2.24
N ALA A 43 -9.49 1.24 -1.23
CA ALA A 43 -10.04 2.54 -0.87
C ALA A 43 -9.80 3.60 -1.97
N PHE A 44 -8.63 3.55 -2.62
CA PHE A 44 -8.31 4.43 -3.74
C PHE A 44 -9.24 4.16 -4.93
N ILE A 45 -9.47 2.89 -5.30
CA ILE A 45 -10.41 2.48 -6.34
C ILE A 45 -11.80 3.06 -6.07
N LYS A 46 -12.32 2.92 -4.84
CA LYS A 46 -13.63 3.48 -4.45
C LYS A 46 -13.67 5.01 -4.60
N THR A 47 -12.57 5.68 -4.27
CA THR A 47 -12.46 7.13 -4.42
C THR A 47 -12.47 7.53 -5.90
N VAL A 48 -11.68 6.86 -6.74
CA VAL A 48 -11.66 7.12 -8.19
C VAL A 48 -13.02 6.78 -8.81
N GLN A 49 -13.68 5.71 -8.39
CA GLN A 49 -15.03 5.35 -8.83
C GLN A 49 -16.03 6.48 -8.57
N ALA A 50 -15.97 7.11 -7.40
CA ALA A 50 -16.81 8.27 -7.09
C ALA A 50 -16.51 9.46 -8.00
N GLN A 51 -15.23 9.69 -8.34
CA GLN A 51 -14.84 10.75 -9.26
C GLN A 51 -15.25 10.47 -10.71
N VAL A 52 -15.15 9.21 -11.15
CA VAL A 52 -15.65 8.76 -12.46
C VAL A 52 -17.15 9.03 -12.56
N LYS A 53 -17.91 8.69 -11.52
CA LYS A 53 -19.35 8.94 -11.48
C LYS A 53 -19.68 10.44 -11.44
N ALA A 54 -18.90 11.25 -10.70
CA ALA A 54 -19.06 12.71 -10.72
C ALA A 54 -18.85 13.27 -12.13
N TYR A 55 -17.79 12.87 -12.82
CA TYR A 55 -17.52 13.26 -14.20
C TYR A 55 -18.63 12.83 -15.15
N GLU A 56 -19.13 11.60 -15.01
CA GLU A 56 -20.25 11.07 -15.81
C GLU A 56 -21.50 11.93 -15.63
N MET A 57 -21.79 12.38 -14.41
CA MET A 57 -22.91 13.27 -14.11
C MET A 57 -22.73 14.68 -14.69
N GLU A 58 -21.50 15.21 -14.68
CA GLU A 58 -21.21 16.57 -15.15
C GLU A 58 -21.11 16.65 -16.69
N LYS A 59 -20.51 15.65 -17.32
CA LYS A 59 -20.17 15.66 -18.75
C LYS A 59 -20.92 14.65 -19.59
N ASN A 60 -21.78 13.82 -19.00
CA ASN A 60 -22.53 12.76 -19.67
C ASN A 60 -21.62 11.82 -20.49
N ALA A 61 -20.39 11.60 -20.03
CA ALA A 61 -19.39 10.79 -20.69
C ALA A 61 -18.56 10.02 -19.67
N ILE A 62 -18.13 8.82 -20.01
CA ILE A 62 -17.22 8.03 -19.15
C ILE A 62 -15.81 8.57 -19.37
N PRO A 63 -15.12 9.06 -18.34
CA PRO A 63 -13.77 9.59 -18.47
C PRO A 63 -12.75 8.46 -18.61
N THR A 64 -11.67 8.77 -19.33
CA THR A 64 -10.42 8.03 -19.26
C THR A 64 -9.60 8.46 -18.04
N LEU A 65 -8.68 7.60 -17.60
CA LEU A 65 -7.74 7.94 -16.50
C LEU A 65 -6.98 9.24 -16.74
N GLN A 66 -6.64 9.52 -17.99
CA GLN A 66 -5.91 10.72 -18.36
C GLN A 66 -6.77 11.97 -18.21
N GLN A 67 -8.04 11.92 -18.63
CA GLN A 67 -9.00 13.02 -18.41
C GLN A 67 -9.21 13.32 -16.92
N LEU A 68 -9.31 12.29 -16.06
CA LEU A 68 -9.43 12.50 -14.62
C LEU A 68 -8.20 13.19 -14.01
N VAL A 69 -7.00 12.94 -14.54
CA VAL A 69 -5.77 13.60 -14.10
C VAL A 69 -5.69 15.03 -14.63
N ASP A 70 -5.94 15.21 -15.93
CA ASP A 70 -5.86 16.51 -16.61
C ASP A 70 -6.88 17.50 -16.03
N GLU A 71 -8.08 17.00 -15.72
CA GLU A 71 -9.16 17.77 -15.11
C GLU A 71 -9.12 17.80 -13.57
N LYS A 72 -8.06 17.26 -12.97
CA LYS A 72 -7.77 17.32 -11.53
C LYS A 72 -8.79 16.63 -10.62
N TYR A 73 -9.60 15.71 -11.15
CA TYR A 73 -10.46 14.83 -10.35
C TYR A 73 -9.63 13.86 -9.50
N ILE A 74 -8.45 13.44 -9.99
CA ILE A 74 -7.50 12.60 -9.25
C ILE A 74 -6.07 13.17 -9.36
N LYS A 75 -5.25 12.92 -8.33
CA LYS A 75 -3.85 13.40 -8.27
C LYS A 75 -2.83 12.43 -8.88
N SER A 76 -3.19 11.15 -8.97
CA SER A 76 -2.31 10.06 -9.43
C SER A 76 -3.17 8.97 -10.06
N ASN A 77 -2.59 8.18 -10.94
CA ASN A 77 -3.20 7.02 -11.59
C ASN A 77 -2.66 5.68 -11.04
N GLN A 78 -1.88 5.72 -9.97
CA GLN A 78 -1.28 4.53 -9.35
C GLN A 78 -1.76 4.34 -7.92
N CYS A 79 -1.99 3.08 -7.57
CA CYS A 79 -2.26 2.67 -6.21
C CYS A 79 -0.98 2.68 -5.34
N PRO A 80 -1.12 2.73 -4.01
CA PRO A 80 0.02 2.68 -3.07
C PRO A 80 0.84 1.39 -3.13
N ASN A 81 0.27 0.31 -3.65
CA ASN A 81 0.94 -0.97 -3.88
C ASN A 81 1.75 -1.01 -5.19
N GLY A 82 1.74 0.07 -5.99
CA GLY A 82 2.43 0.17 -7.27
C GLY A 82 1.64 -0.38 -8.47
N HIS A 83 0.48 -0.98 -8.25
CA HIS A 83 -0.39 -1.45 -9.31
C HIS A 83 -1.09 -0.27 -10.00
N LYS A 84 -1.34 -0.42 -11.30
CA LYS A 84 -2.09 0.57 -12.09
C LYS A 84 -3.58 0.28 -11.94
N ILE A 85 -4.41 1.30 -12.09
CA ILE A 85 -5.86 1.14 -12.21
C ILE A 85 -6.27 1.27 -13.69
N GLN A 86 -7.42 0.71 -14.04
CA GLN A 86 -8.08 0.81 -15.35
C GLN A 86 -9.54 1.18 -15.14
N ILE A 87 -10.14 1.82 -16.15
CA ILE A 87 -11.56 2.15 -16.20
C ILE A 87 -12.14 1.38 -17.37
N ASP A 88 -13.18 0.58 -17.13
CA ASP A 88 -13.86 -0.18 -18.18
C ASP A 88 -14.83 0.70 -19.00
N SER A 89 -15.45 0.11 -20.02
CA SER A 89 -16.43 0.80 -20.87
C SER A 89 -17.74 1.16 -20.15
N ASN A 90 -17.95 0.67 -18.92
CA ASN A 90 -19.13 0.95 -18.09
C ASN A 90 -18.82 2.00 -16.99
N GLY A 91 -17.57 2.47 -16.91
CA GLY A 91 -17.11 3.41 -15.90
C GLY A 91 -16.81 2.75 -14.55
N GLU A 92 -16.58 1.44 -14.51
CA GLU A 92 -16.06 0.74 -13.32
C GLU A 92 -14.53 0.79 -13.27
N VAL A 93 -14.00 1.13 -12.09
CA VAL A 93 -12.57 1.20 -11.82
C VAL A 93 -12.09 -0.14 -11.27
N SER A 94 -11.07 -0.73 -11.90
CA SER A 94 -10.45 -1.99 -11.49
C SER A 94 -8.93 -1.89 -11.46
N GLU A 95 -8.28 -2.84 -10.77
CA GLU A 95 -6.83 -2.92 -10.70
C GLU A 95 -6.28 -3.69 -11.91
N SER A 96 -5.34 -3.07 -12.64
CA SER A 96 -4.58 -3.65 -13.76
C SER A 96 -3.54 -4.64 -13.25
N GLY A 97 -3.98 -5.78 -12.74
CA GLY A 97 -3.07 -6.79 -12.21
C GLY A 97 -3.73 -8.01 -11.56
N SER A 98 -5.05 -8.15 -11.67
CA SER A 98 -5.76 -9.40 -11.36
C SER A 98 -6.06 -10.17 -12.64
#